data_AF-A0A3R6ZKY9-F1
#
_entry.id   AF-A0A3R6ZKY9-F1
#
_cell.length_a   1.000
_cell.length_b   1.000
_cell.length_c   1.000
_cell.angle_alpha   90.00
_cell.angle_beta   90.00
_cell.angle_gamma   90.00
#
_symmetry.space_group_name_H-M   'P 1'
#
loop_
_entity.id
_entity.type
_entity.pdbx_description
1 polymer ?
#
loop_
_entity_poly.entity_id
_entity_poly.type
_entity_poly.pdbx_seq_one_letter_code
_entity_poly.pdbx_strand_id
1 'polypeptide(L)'
;TTNDTSVVQVYNLMGTCIRHHEMELCTALQLSRDGSLLTASLPQCLRSYRVDDFSVAGEFAHPKEHAMVSCSDIGPHEADMLAVTGHADGSLVWHVLPDADGHLSVLGSVGRFLNLNSKLKVVKGTVQQAQKLAISTIDNAHAVSNTAKDIADEAKSMMQTIFGLFK
;
A
#
# COMPACT_ATOMS: atom_id res chain seq x y z
N THR A 1 23.77 -3.17 32.21
CA THR A 1 22.88 -2.77 31.10
C THR A 1 23.54 -1.58 30.45
N THR A 2 24.31 -1.79 29.39
CA THR A 2 24.78 -0.69 28.56
C THR A 2 23.54 -0.04 27.97
N ASN A 3 23.25 1.20 28.37
CA ASN A 3 22.28 2.02 27.66
C ASN A 3 22.93 2.30 26.31
N ASP A 4 22.60 1.49 25.31
CA ASP A 4 23.05 1.72 23.94
C ASP A 4 22.45 3.05 23.49
N THR A 5 23.30 4.07 23.53
CA THR A 5 22.97 5.44 23.19
C THR A 5 23.47 5.70 21.78
N SER A 6 22.64 6.35 20.99
CA SER A 6 23.01 6.88 19.69
C SER A 6 23.07 8.40 19.74
N VAL A 7 23.75 9.00 18.77
CA VAL A 7 23.83 10.45 18.64
C VAL A 7 23.30 10.82 17.27
N VAL A 8 22.37 11.77 17.23
CA VAL A 8 21.96 12.43 15.99
C VAL A 8 22.61 13.79 15.90
N GLN A 9 23.18 14.04 14.72
CA GLN A 9 23.78 15.31 14.36
C GLN A 9 23.06 15.86 13.15
N VAL A 10 22.65 17.13 13.24
CA VAL A 10 22.01 17.84 12.12
C VAL A 10 23.02 18.78 11.53
N TYR A 11 23.24 18.66 10.23
CA TYR A 11 24.13 19.50 9.47
C TYR A 11 23.31 20.39 8.54
N ASN A 12 23.67 21.66 8.43
CA ASN A 12 23.14 22.50 7.37
C ASN A 12 23.76 22.11 6.01
N LEU A 13 23.24 22.68 4.93
CA LEU A 13 23.74 22.40 3.57
C LEU A 13 25.21 22.81 3.34
N MET A 14 25.76 23.66 4.21
CA MET A 14 27.17 24.06 4.19
C MET A 14 28.08 23.10 4.97
N GLY A 15 27.54 21.99 5.50
CA GLY A 15 28.29 21.00 6.27
C GLY A 15 28.61 21.43 7.70
N THR A 16 27.99 22.49 8.20
CA THR A 16 28.15 22.91 9.60
C THR A 16 27.18 22.15 10.49
N CYS A 17 27.69 21.49 11.53
CA CYS A 17 26.85 20.87 12.55
C CYS A 17 26.12 21.97 13.33
N ILE A 18 24.79 22.00 13.18
CA ILE A 18 23.93 22.98 13.85
C ILE A 18 23.29 22.40 15.11
N ARG A 19 23.18 21.06 15.22
CA ARG A 19 22.62 20.40 16.41
C ARG A 19 23.28 19.07 16.68
N HIS A 20 23.31 18.73 17.95
CA HIS A 20 23.79 17.47 18.50
C HIS A 20 22.80 17.03 19.57
N HIS A 21 22.29 15.80 19.46
CA HIS A 21 21.34 15.27 20.43
C HIS A 21 21.63 13.79 20.72
N GLU A 22 21.71 13.46 22.01
CA GLU A 22 21.77 12.06 22.45
C GLU A 22 20.37 11.46 22.39
N MET A 23 20.27 10.23 21.89
CA MET A 23 19.00 9.52 21.83
C MET A 23 19.21 8.02 22.02
N GLU A 24 18.11 7.29 22.16
CA GLU A 24 18.13 5.83 22.21
C GLU A 24 18.60 5.27 20.86
N LEU A 25 19.24 4.09 20.87
CA LEU A 25 19.64 3.40 19.65
C LEU A 25 18.46 3.25 18.68
N CYS A 26 18.60 3.81 17.48
CA CYS A 26 17.61 3.69 16.41
C CYS A 26 18.18 2.90 15.23
N THR A 27 17.33 2.13 14.56
CA THR A 27 17.73 1.34 13.38
C THR A 27 17.59 2.14 12.08
N ALA A 28 16.72 3.14 12.06
CA ALA A 28 16.47 4.00 10.91
C ALA A 28 16.09 5.42 11.35
N LEU A 29 16.47 6.37 10.51
CA LEU A 29 16.11 7.78 10.61
C LEU A 29 15.56 8.25 9.27
N GLN A 30 14.43 8.97 9.31
CA GLN A 30 13.84 9.56 8.12
C GLN A 30 13.45 11.01 8.40
N LEU A 31 13.89 11.90 7.52
CA LEU A 31 13.54 13.31 7.56
C LEU A 31 12.27 13.53 6.72
N SER A 32 11.31 14.25 7.28
CA SER A 32 10.15 14.78 6.55
C SER A 32 10.59 15.67 5.38
N ARG A 33 9.72 15.78 4.37
CA ARG A 33 10.04 16.49 3.12
C ARG A 33 10.31 17.99 3.33
N ASP A 34 9.59 18.61 4.24
CA ASP A 34 9.76 20.01 4.63
C ASP A 34 10.93 20.21 5.60
N GLY A 35 11.52 19.11 6.10
CA GLY A 35 12.63 19.12 7.04
C GLY A 35 12.25 19.48 8.47
N SER A 36 10.95 19.54 8.81
CA SER A 36 10.48 19.97 10.12
C SER A 36 10.51 18.86 11.17
N LEU A 37 10.24 17.63 10.74
CA LEU A 37 10.22 16.42 11.58
C LEU A 37 11.29 15.42 11.17
N LEU A 38 11.91 14.81 12.19
CA LEU A 38 12.77 13.64 12.09
C LEU A 38 12.08 12.46 12.77
N THR A 39 11.83 11.39 12.04
CA THR A 39 11.27 10.16 12.59
C THR A 39 12.37 9.12 12.80
N ALA A 40 12.42 8.54 13.99
CA ALA A 40 13.35 7.49 14.37
C ALA A 40 12.62 6.18 14.67
N SER A 41 13.09 5.10 14.05
CA SER A 41 12.64 3.74 14.35
C SER A 41 13.44 3.19 15.53
N LEU A 42 12.82 3.18 16.70
CA LEU A 42 13.36 2.63 17.94
C LEU A 42 12.89 1.18 18.13
N PRO A 43 13.53 0.40 19.02
CA PRO A 43 13.18 -1.01 19.23
C PRO A 43 11.71 -1.24 19.61
N GLN A 44 11.12 -0.34 20.40
CA GLN A 44 9.75 -0.49 20.91
C GLN A 44 8.76 0.55 20.40
N CYS A 45 9.21 1.60 19.71
CA CYS A 45 8.32 2.63 19.19
C CYS A 45 8.89 3.32 17.95
N LEU A 46 8.02 3.99 17.22
CA LEU A 46 8.39 4.99 16.24
C LEU A 46 8.27 6.35 16.94
N ARG A 47 9.35 7.12 17.03
CA ARG A 47 9.32 8.45 17.66
C ARG A 47 9.61 9.52 16.64
N SER A 48 8.77 10.55 16.62
CA SER A 48 8.95 11.74 15.79
C SER A 48 9.41 12.90 16.64
N TYR A 49 10.47 13.57 16.18
CA TYR A 49 11.10 14.71 16.82
C TYR A 49 10.97 15.93 15.92
N ARG A 50 10.78 17.11 16.52
CA ARG A 50 10.99 18.36 15.81
C ARG A 50 12.47 18.57 15.58
N VAL A 51 12.86 18.90 14.36
CA VAL A 51 14.28 19.14 14.02
C VAL A 51 14.80 20.41 14.70
N ASP A 52 13.91 21.35 15.05
CA ASP A 52 14.26 22.63 15.66
C ASP A 52 14.68 22.58 17.13
N ASP A 53 14.22 21.60 17.90
CA ASP A 53 14.53 21.51 19.32
C ASP A 53 14.68 20.07 19.82
N PHE A 54 14.53 19.08 18.94
CA PHE A 54 14.47 17.66 19.27
C PHE A 54 13.40 17.32 20.32
N SER A 55 12.39 18.17 20.50
CA SER A 55 11.21 17.83 21.29
C SER A 55 10.44 16.71 20.60
N VAL A 56 9.89 15.81 21.41
CA VAL A 56 9.08 14.70 20.91
C VAL A 56 7.75 15.25 20.43
N ALA A 57 7.54 15.24 19.11
CA ALA A 57 6.28 15.63 18.47
C ALA A 57 5.23 14.52 18.55
N GLY A 58 5.65 13.25 18.57
CA GLY A 58 4.76 12.11 18.70
C GLY A 58 5.53 10.81 18.93
N GLU A 59 4.89 9.88 19.62
CA GLU A 59 5.41 8.54 19.85
C GLU A 59 4.33 7.50 19.55
N PHE A 60 4.71 6.50 18.77
CA PHE A 60 3.83 5.41 18.37
C PHE A 60 4.43 4.10 18.87
N ALA A 61 3.85 3.56 19.95
CA ALA A 61 4.28 2.29 20.50
C ALA A 61 3.99 1.16 19.50
N HIS A 62 4.97 0.29 19.27
CA HIS A 62 4.73 -0.94 18.56
C HIS A 62 3.93 -1.89 19.46
N PRO A 63 2.93 -2.63 18.93
CA PRO A 63 2.24 -3.63 19.73
C PRO A 63 3.24 -4.65 20.25
N LYS A 64 3.15 -5.00 21.55
CA LYS A 64 4.11 -5.86 22.27
C LYS A 64 4.31 -7.24 21.67
N GLU A 65 3.42 -7.66 20.78
CA GLU A 65 3.41 -8.96 20.11
C GLU A 65 4.28 -8.97 18.84
N HIS A 66 4.69 -7.82 18.32
CA HIS A 66 5.44 -7.74 17.07
C HIS A 66 6.96 -7.68 17.28
N ALA A 67 7.67 -8.27 16.33
CA ALA A 67 9.13 -8.24 16.28
C ALA A 67 9.68 -6.84 16.01
N MET A 68 10.99 -6.65 16.24
CA MET A 68 11.70 -5.39 15.98
C MET A 68 11.44 -4.84 14.56
N VAL A 69 11.37 -3.51 14.44
CA VAL A 69 11.22 -2.82 13.15
C VAL A 69 12.42 -3.12 12.26
N SER A 70 12.16 -3.70 11.10
CA SER A 70 13.18 -4.04 10.10
C SER A 70 13.30 -2.96 9.02
N CYS A 71 12.24 -2.19 8.78
CA CYS A 71 12.22 -1.08 7.84
C CYS A 71 11.11 -0.08 8.17
N SER A 72 11.29 1.17 7.75
CA SER A 72 10.26 2.21 7.83
C SER A 72 10.27 3.10 6.59
N ASP A 73 9.09 3.60 6.20
CA ASP A 73 8.95 4.61 5.15
C ASP A 73 7.91 5.67 5.49
N ILE A 74 8.10 6.90 4.98
CA ILE A 74 7.19 8.04 5.20
C ILE A 74 6.57 8.46 3.86
N GLY A 75 5.25 8.46 3.80
CA GLY A 75 4.47 8.88 2.63
C GLY A 75 2.97 8.76 2.85
N PRO A 76 2.12 9.00 1.85
CA PRO A 76 2.43 9.54 0.54
C PRO A 76 2.74 11.04 0.58
N HIS A 77 3.59 11.53 -0.32
CA HIS A 77 3.99 12.95 -0.39
C HIS A 77 2.85 13.97 -0.65
N GLU A 78 1.63 13.48 -0.88
CA GLU A 78 0.44 14.26 -1.24
C GLU A 78 -0.61 14.31 -0.11
N ALA A 79 -0.46 13.53 0.96
CA ALA A 79 -1.36 13.53 2.11
C ALA A 79 -0.54 13.55 3.40
N ASP A 80 -0.97 14.36 4.36
CA ASP A 80 -0.26 14.64 5.60
C ASP A 80 0.23 13.35 6.26
N MET A 81 1.57 13.26 6.23
CA MET A 81 2.51 12.23 6.67
C MET A 81 1.92 10.95 7.31
N LEU A 82 1.93 9.82 6.57
CA LEU A 82 1.85 8.49 7.18
C LEU A 82 3.27 7.91 7.29
N ALA A 83 3.53 7.15 8.35
CA ALA A 83 4.70 6.29 8.42
C ALA A 83 4.25 4.83 8.37
N VAL A 84 4.96 3.99 7.62
CA VAL A 84 4.72 2.55 7.57
C VAL A 84 5.94 1.85 8.15
N THR A 85 5.74 0.95 9.12
CA THR A 85 6.80 0.13 9.69
C THR A 85 6.60 -1.33 9.29
N GLY A 86 7.65 -1.94 8.74
CA GLY A 86 7.74 -3.37 8.50
C GLY A 86 8.43 -4.07 9.66
N HIS A 87 7.90 -5.22 10.04
CA HIS A 87 8.39 -6.01 11.16
C HIS A 87 8.98 -7.34 10.68
N ALA A 88 9.88 -7.94 11.46
CA ALA A 88 10.55 -9.19 11.10
C ALA A 88 9.61 -10.41 11.02
N ASP A 89 8.39 -10.31 11.58
CA ASP A 89 7.32 -11.31 11.45
C ASP A 89 6.54 -11.20 10.12
N GLY A 90 6.91 -10.24 9.26
CA GLY A 90 6.25 -9.96 7.98
C GLY A 90 5.04 -9.05 8.08
N SER A 91 4.73 -8.51 9.27
CA SER A 91 3.63 -7.56 9.46
C SER A 91 4.01 -6.13 9.04
N LEU A 92 2.98 -5.34 8.71
CA LEU A 92 3.08 -3.92 8.35
C LEU A 92 2.13 -3.11 9.22
N VAL A 93 2.63 -2.04 9.85
CA VAL A 93 1.84 -1.12 10.68
C VAL A 93 1.88 0.27 10.06
N TRP A 94 0.73 0.94 10.04
CA TRP A 94 0.55 2.28 9.48
C TRP A 94 0.30 3.28 10.62
N HIS A 95 1.07 4.36 10.64
CA HIS A 95 1.01 5.42 11.65
C HIS A 95 0.63 6.73 10.98
N VAL A 96 -0.29 7.48 11.58
CA VAL A 96 -0.57 8.87 11.15
C VAL A 96 0.38 9.77 11.94
N LEU A 97 1.28 10.46 11.25
CA LEU A 97 2.22 11.38 11.89
C LEU A 97 1.53 12.69 12.26
N PRO A 98 1.96 13.35 13.35
CA PRO A 98 1.45 14.66 13.73
C PRO A 98 1.92 15.75 12.76
N ASP A 99 1.15 16.83 12.69
CA ASP A 99 1.55 18.08 12.06
C ASP A 99 2.76 18.70 12.82
N ALA A 100 3.43 19.68 12.22
CA ALA A 100 4.62 20.32 12.81
C ALA A 100 4.34 20.95 14.19
N ASP A 101 3.09 21.35 14.47
CA ASP A 101 2.62 21.85 15.76
C ASP A 101 2.32 20.75 16.80
N GLY A 102 2.51 19.49 16.43
CA GLY A 102 2.30 18.31 17.28
C GLY A 102 0.85 17.82 17.30
N HIS A 103 -0.05 18.44 16.55
CA HIS A 103 -1.44 17.99 16.48
C HIS A 103 -1.63 16.87 15.46
N LEU A 104 -2.45 15.88 15.82
CA LEU A 104 -2.85 14.81 14.92
C LEU A 104 -4.11 15.22 14.14
N SER A 105 -3.95 15.63 12.90
CA SER A 105 -5.06 15.95 11.99
C SER A 105 -5.71 14.68 11.42
N VAL A 106 -6.48 13.97 12.25
CA VAL A 106 -7.16 12.71 11.90
C VAL A 106 -8.21 12.88 10.78
N LEU A 107 -8.81 14.07 10.67
CA LEU A 107 -9.94 14.32 9.76
C LEU A 107 -9.56 14.33 8.27
N GLY A 108 -8.34 14.75 7.91
CA GLY A 108 -7.89 14.82 6.52
C GLY A 108 -7.46 13.46 5.94
N SER A 109 -6.74 12.67 6.74
CA SER A 109 -6.14 11.41 6.34
C SER A 109 -7.15 10.26 6.28
N VAL A 110 -8.06 10.13 7.27
CA VAL A 110 -9.12 9.11 7.27
C VAL A 110 -10.14 9.35 6.15
N GLY A 111 -10.48 10.60 5.87
CA GLY A 111 -11.41 10.96 4.79
C GLY A 111 -10.91 10.54 3.40
N ARG A 112 -9.62 10.72 3.12
CA ARG A 112 -9.00 10.24 1.86
C ARG A 112 -8.88 8.72 1.81
N PHE A 113 -8.60 8.07 2.93
CA PHE A 113 -8.47 6.61 3.02
C PHE A 113 -9.81 5.89 2.80
N LEU A 114 -10.89 6.39 3.42
CA LEU A 114 -12.26 5.89 3.18
C LEU A 114 -12.68 6.10 1.72
N ASN A 115 -12.23 7.19 1.10
CA ASN A 115 -12.51 7.50 -0.31
C ASN A 115 -11.71 6.61 -1.29
N LEU A 116 -10.50 6.17 -0.94
CA LEU A 116 -9.75 5.18 -1.72
C LEU A 116 -10.41 3.80 -1.65
N ASN A 117 -10.87 3.41 -0.47
CA ASN A 117 -11.61 2.16 -0.29
C ASN A 117 -12.95 2.15 -1.08
N SER A 118 -13.66 3.27 -1.11
CA SER A 118 -14.91 3.39 -1.88
C SER A 118 -14.64 3.29 -3.39
N LYS A 119 -13.60 3.95 -3.91
CA LYS A 119 -13.17 3.85 -5.32
C LYS A 119 -12.75 2.43 -5.70
N LEU A 120 -11.96 1.75 -4.86
CA LEU A 120 -11.55 0.36 -5.08
C LEU A 120 -12.74 -0.61 -5.07
N LYS A 121 -13.75 -0.37 -4.21
CA LYS A 121 -14.99 -1.16 -4.19
C LYS A 121 -15.78 -1.02 -5.50
N VAL A 122 -15.84 0.20 -6.06
CA VAL A 122 -16.48 0.44 -7.37
C VAL A 122 -15.72 -0.28 -8.49
N VAL A 123 -14.39 -0.16 -8.53
CA VAL A 123 -13.55 -0.84 -9.53
C VAL A 123 -13.71 -2.36 -9.45
N LYS A 124 -13.71 -2.94 -8.24
CA LYS A 124 -13.98 -4.38 -8.04
C LYS A 124 -15.34 -4.78 -8.62
N GLY A 125 -16.39 -3.98 -8.39
CA GLY A 125 -17.72 -4.21 -8.95
C GLY A 125 -17.73 -4.17 -10.48
N THR A 126 -17.06 -3.18 -11.09
CA THR A 126 -16.95 -3.05 -12.55
C THR A 126 -16.17 -4.21 -13.17
N VAL A 127 -15.07 -4.65 -12.55
CA VAL A 127 -14.29 -5.80 -13.02
C VAL A 127 -15.11 -7.10 -12.94
N GLN A 128 -15.85 -7.31 -11.85
CA GLN A 128 -16.74 -8.47 -11.72
C GLN A 128 -17.87 -8.46 -12.77
N GLN A 129 -18.44 -7.29 -13.06
CA GLN A 129 -19.43 -7.15 -14.13
C GLN A 129 -18.83 -7.43 -15.51
N ALA A 130 -17.64 -6.90 -15.81
CA ALA A 130 -16.94 -7.15 -17.06
C ALA A 130 -16.58 -8.64 -17.21
N GLN A 131 -16.13 -9.30 -16.14
CA GLN A 131 -15.85 -10.74 -16.12
C GLN A 131 -17.11 -11.56 -16.37
N LYS A 132 -18.24 -11.22 -15.72
CA LYS A 132 -19.52 -11.91 -15.94
C LYS A 132 -20.02 -11.75 -17.38
N LEU A 133 -19.86 -10.55 -17.95
CA LEU A 133 -20.21 -10.29 -19.35
C LEU A 133 -19.32 -11.08 -20.31
N ALA A 134 -18.01 -11.15 -20.05
CA ALA A 134 -17.07 -11.93 -20.85
C ALA A 134 -17.40 -13.43 -20.85
N ILE A 135 -17.70 -14.01 -19.68
CA ILE A 135 -18.10 -15.42 -19.55
C ILE A 135 -19.40 -15.66 -20.35
N SER A 136 -20.41 -14.81 -20.17
CA SER A 136 -21.67 -14.95 -20.93
C SER A 136 -21.46 -14.81 -22.44
N THR A 137 -20.52 -13.98 -22.88
CA THR A 137 -20.18 -13.83 -24.30
C THR A 137 -19.49 -15.08 -24.85
N ILE A 138 -18.61 -15.70 -24.06
CA ILE A 138 -17.95 -16.97 -24.39
C ILE A 138 -18.99 -18.10 -24.49
N ASP A 139 -19.90 -18.21 -23.53
CA ASP A 139 -20.97 -19.21 -23.55
C ASP A 139 -21.86 -19.07 -24.79
N ASN A 140 -22.23 -17.83 -25.15
CA ASN A 140 -22.99 -17.53 -26.36
C ASN A 140 -22.22 -17.90 -27.64
N ALA A 141 -20.91 -17.60 -27.68
CA ALA A 141 -20.07 -17.96 -28.83
C ALA A 141 -19.96 -19.49 -28.99
N HIS A 142 -19.86 -20.24 -27.89
CA HIS A 142 -19.91 -21.71 -27.91
C HIS A 142 -21.25 -22.25 -28.39
N ALA A 143 -22.36 -21.67 -27.94
CA ALA A 143 -23.70 -22.06 -28.38
C ALA A 143 -23.85 -21.89 -29.90
N VAL A 144 -23.47 -20.73 -30.44
CA VAL A 144 -23.51 -20.46 -31.88
C VAL A 144 -22.58 -21.41 -32.65
N SER A 145 -21.38 -21.67 -32.14
CA SER A 145 -20.43 -22.60 -32.78
C SER A 145 -20.97 -24.03 -32.83
N ASN A 146 -21.67 -24.49 -31.79
CA ASN A 146 -22.28 -25.82 -31.77
C ASN A 146 -23.44 -25.91 -32.77
N THR A 147 -24.32 -24.90 -32.81
CA THR A 147 -25.39 -24.85 -33.81
C THR A 147 -24.84 -24.84 -35.25
N ALA A 148 -23.77 -24.08 -35.51
CA ALA A 148 -23.13 -24.07 -36.81
C ALA A 148 -22.56 -25.45 -37.20
N LYS A 149 -22.01 -26.18 -36.21
CA LYS A 149 -21.53 -27.55 -36.41
C LYS A 149 -22.67 -28.52 -36.71
N ASP A 150 -23.76 -28.46 -35.96
CA ASP A 150 -24.94 -29.32 -36.17
C ASP A 150 -25.51 -29.11 -37.59
N ILE A 151 -25.61 -27.86 -38.04
CA ILE A 151 -26.03 -27.53 -39.42
C ILE A 151 -25.06 -28.11 -40.45
N ALA A 152 -23.75 -28.01 -40.23
CA ALA A 152 -22.75 -28.55 -41.14
C ALA A 152 -22.81 -30.09 -41.22
N ASP A 153 -23.00 -30.76 -40.08
CA ASP A 153 -23.14 -32.21 -39.99
C ASP A 153 -24.44 -32.69 -40.66
N GLU A 154 -25.55 -31.97 -40.48
CA GLU A 154 -26.83 -32.26 -41.15
C GLU A 154 -26.73 -32.04 -42.67
N ALA A 155 -26.11 -30.95 -43.12
CA ALA A 155 -25.86 -30.69 -44.53
C ALA A 155 -24.97 -31.78 -45.18
N LYS A 156 -23.95 -32.24 -44.46
CA LYS A 156 -23.09 -33.35 -44.90
C LYS A 156 -23.87 -34.66 -45.02
N SER A 157 -24.72 -34.97 -44.03
CA SER A 157 -25.61 -36.13 -44.06
C SER A 157 -26.55 -36.10 -45.26
N MET A 158 -27.23 -34.97 -45.50
CA MET A 158 -28.11 -34.78 -46.65
C MET A 158 -27.37 -34.96 -47.98
N MET A 159 -26.16 -34.41 -48.14
CA MET A 159 -25.36 -34.63 -49.35
C MET A 159 -25.04 -36.11 -49.54
N GLN A 160 -24.65 -36.83 -48.49
CA GLN A 160 -24.37 -38.26 -48.59
C GLN A 160 -25.62 -39.06 -48.98
N THR A 161 -26.80 -38.71 -48.47
CA THR A 161 -28.07 -39.33 -48.89
C THR A 161 -28.38 -39.05 -50.35
N ILE A 162 -28.29 -37.79 -50.79
CA ILE A 162 -28.58 -37.39 -52.17
C ILE A 162 -27.60 -38.06 -53.14
N PHE A 163 -26.29 -37.98 -52.91
CA PHE A 163 -25.29 -38.60 -53.79
C PHE A 163 -25.23 -40.12 -53.67
N GLY A 164 -25.64 -40.70 -52.55
CA GLY A 164 -25.81 -42.14 -52.38
C GLY A 164 -26.99 -42.70 -53.16
N LEU A 165 -28.03 -41.90 -53.42
CA LEU A 165 -29.18 -42.25 -54.27
C LEU A 165 -28.87 -42.21 -55.78
N PHE A 166 -27.73 -41.63 -56.19
CA PHE A 166 -27.28 -41.55 -57.59
C PHE A 166 -26.21 -42.60 -57.96
N LYS A 167 -26.01 -43.63 -57.13
CA LYS A 167 -25.26 -44.84 -57.44
C LYS A 167 -26.21 -46.02 -57.61
#